data_AF-E4Y1X1-F1
#
_entry.id   AF-E4Y1X1-F1
#
_cell.length_a   1.000
_cell.length_b   1.000
_cell.length_c   1.000
_cell.angle_alpha   90.00
_cell.angle_beta   90.00
_cell.angle_gamma   90.00
#
_symmetry.space_group_name_H-M   'P 1'
#
loop_
_entity.id
_entity.type
_entity.pdbx_description
1 polymer ?
#
loop_
_entity_poly.entity_id
_entity_poly.type
_entity_poly.pdbx_seq_one_letter_code
_entity_poly.pdbx_strand_id
1 'polypeptide(L)'
;MVLAEFEDGADYVITYAHDDARSYTNLKLVKFGEDDRNIGTYNSNELWEDQIWTLHRENDGAYSIENKKYRGHRLAKWGRERDEVGTYSKKKYDDQLWNISGNDRDGYEISNQVWSNHFLTKWGDDNKDMGTIYNGRGRWMITPVFSRGDVTWHKLLAIDNRHGIDMTIEREVSYNIGYKSSNPAHASITTKRNMSSVVESLCLGGSIQSSVGNSATTDENTVIEKTETFKIRSRTDFWICQRVVELKVYDTSDTVRIYDSELIVNGSECEYC
;
A
#
# COMPACT_ATOMS: atom_id res chain seq x y z
N MET A 1 16.16 9.18 18.60
CA MET A 1 15.28 9.45 17.45
C MET A 1 14.75 8.10 17.01
N VAL A 2 13.43 7.92 16.99
CA VAL A 2 12.82 6.66 16.50
C VAL A 2 12.70 6.79 14.99
N LEU A 3 13.36 5.90 14.25
CA LEU A 3 13.19 5.82 12.80
C LEU A 3 11.84 5.18 12.51
N ALA A 4 11.14 5.73 11.52
CA ALA A 4 9.88 5.17 11.07
C ALA A 4 10.12 3.95 10.17
N GLU A 5 9.32 2.90 10.36
CA GLU A 5 9.34 1.71 9.52
C GLU A 5 8.14 1.74 8.57
N PHE A 6 8.43 1.87 7.29
CA PHE A 6 7.46 1.75 6.21
C PHE A 6 7.70 0.45 5.46
N GLU A 7 6.64 -0.05 4.85
CA GLU A 7 6.69 -1.26 4.07
C GLU A 7 7.39 -0.98 2.73
N ASP A 8 8.40 -1.79 2.41
CA ASP A 8 9.20 -1.60 1.20
C ASP A 8 8.37 -1.83 -0.06
N GLY A 9 8.37 -0.84 -0.95
CA GLY A 9 7.64 -0.88 -2.21
C GLY A 9 6.14 -0.64 -2.08
N ALA A 10 5.64 -0.26 -0.89
CA ALA A 10 4.26 0.15 -0.70
C ALA A 10 4.02 1.60 -1.14
N ASP A 11 2.77 1.89 -1.49
CA ASP A 11 2.33 3.20 -1.97
C ASP A 11 1.68 4.02 -0.84
N TYR A 12 2.07 5.28 -0.77
CA TYR A 12 1.66 6.21 0.27
C TYR A 12 1.19 7.54 -0.31
N VAL A 13 0.31 8.20 0.43
CA VAL A 13 -0.02 9.61 0.25
C VAL A 13 0.75 10.40 1.32
N ILE A 14 1.56 11.36 0.89
CA ILE A 14 2.35 12.21 1.78
C ILE A 14 1.62 13.55 1.89
N THR A 15 0.94 13.81 3.01
CA THR A 15 0.22 15.06 3.25
C THR A 15 0.94 15.94 4.26
N TYR A 16 0.91 17.25 4.07
CA TYR A 16 1.51 18.16 5.03
C TYR A 16 0.74 18.08 6.36
N ALA A 17 1.45 17.78 7.45
CA ALA A 17 0.89 17.74 8.79
C ALA A 17 0.91 19.16 9.34
N HIS A 18 -0.25 19.63 9.80
CA HIS A 18 -0.50 20.97 10.30
C HIS A 18 0.58 21.43 11.30
N ASP A 19 1.08 22.67 11.13
CA ASP A 19 1.81 23.40 12.17
C ASP A 19 0.88 24.51 12.67
N ASP A 20 0.78 24.68 14.00
CA ASP A 20 -0.31 25.33 14.75
C ASP A 20 -0.63 26.80 14.39
N ALA A 21 0.06 27.38 13.41
CA ALA A 21 -0.08 28.78 12.99
C ALA A 21 -0.75 28.98 11.61
N ARG A 22 -0.91 27.95 10.76
CA ARG A 22 -1.49 28.11 9.40
C ARG A 22 -2.33 26.91 8.97
N SER A 23 -3.55 27.16 8.48
CA SER A 23 -4.51 26.12 8.08
C SER A 23 -4.16 25.49 6.73
N TYR A 24 -3.15 24.63 6.71
CA TYR A 24 -2.79 23.81 5.56
C TYR A 24 -3.47 22.44 5.65
N THR A 25 -4.77 22.37 5.40
CA THR A 25 -5.49 21.08 5.42
C THR A 25 -5.43 20.40 4.05
N ASN A 26 -5.14 19.10 4.06
CA ASN A 26 -5.18 18.20 2.90
C ASN A 26 -4.23 18.55 1.73
N LEU A 27 -3.09 19.17 2.00
CA LEU A 27 -2.06 19.43 0.98
C LEU A 27 -1.21 18.17 0.75
N LYS A 28 -1.48 17.48 -0.35
CA LYS A 28 -0.76 16.27 -0.78
C LYS A 28 0.49 16.64 -1.57
N LEU A 29 1.62 16.03 -1.28
CA LEU A 29 2.84 16.11 -2.10
C LEU A 29 2.53 15.57 -3.50
N VAL A 30 2.90 16.30 -4.54
CA VAL A 30 2.53 15.97 -5.92
C VAL A 30 3.70 16.24 -6.88
N LYS A 31 3.75 15.48 -7.97
CA LYS A 31 4.56 15.78 -9.16
C LYS A 31 3.68 16.23 -10.32
N PHE A 32 3.80 17.48 -10.76
CA PHE A 32 2.94 18.10 -11.76
C PHE A 32 3.26 17.74 -13.24
N GLY A 33 4.41 17.14 -13.51
CA GLY A 33 4.87 16.90 -14.89
C GLY A 33 6.19 16.14 -14.94
N GLU A 34 6.63 15.79 -16.15
CA GLU A 34 7.86 15.00 -16.33
C GLU A 34 9.13 15.73 -15.86
N ASP A 35 9.19 17.07 -15.98
CA ASP A 35 10.38 17.81 -15.56
C ASP A 35 10.77 17.55 -14.11
N ASP A 36 12.07 17.50 -13.88
CA ASP A 36 12.66 17.16 -12.59
C ASP A 36 12.22 18.13 -11.47
N ARG A 37 12.02 19.41 -11.76
CA ARG A 37 11.61 20.44 -10.77
C ARG A 37 10.11 20.57 -10.59
N ASN A 38 9.30 19.78 -11.28
CA ASN A 38 7.85 19.89 -11.23
C ASN A 38 7.25 19.15 -10.02
N ILE A 39 7.71 19.46 -8.81
CA ILE A 39 7.08 19.01 -7.56
C ILE A 39 6.34 20.15 -6.86
N GLY A 40 5.45 19.83 -5.94
CA GLY A 40 4.78 20.79 -5.08
C GLY A 40 3.80 20.12 -4.14
N THR A 41 2.83 20.88 -3.67
CA THR A 41 1.65 20.33 -3.00
C THR A 41 0.38 20.69 -3.76
N TYR A 42 -0.66 19.88 -3.64
CA TYR A 42 -1.97 20.19 -4.20
C TYR A 42 -3.08 19.75 -3.25
N ASN A 43 -4.11 20.60 -3.10
CA ASN A 43 -5.33 20.26 -2.37
C ASN A 43 -6.36 19.73 -3.37
N SER A 44 -6.68 18.44 -3.27
CA SER A 44 -7.70 17.79 -4.07
C SER A 44 -8.60 16.93 -3.18
N ASN A 45 -9.88 16.84 -3.54
CA ASN A 45 -10.80 15.87 -2.93
C ASN A 45 -10.52 14.45 -3.43
N GLU A 46 -10.14 14.33 -4.70
CA GLU A 46 -9.76 13.05 -5.30
C GLU A 46 -8.28 12.73 -5.06
N LEU A 47 -7.93 11.44 -5.14
CA LEU A 47 -6.55 10.97 -5.14
C LEU A 47 -6.13 10.67 -6.58
N TRP A 48 -5.08 11.32 -7.06
CA TRP A 48 -4.52 11.10 -8.39
C TRP A 48 -3.15 10.41 -8.30
N GLU A 49 -2.76 9.69 -9.36
CA GLU A 49 -1.49 8.93 -9.38
C GLU A 49 -0.24 9.81 -9.17
N ASP A 50 -0.28 11.08 -9.55
CA ASP A 50 0.83 12.01 -9.32
C ASP A 50 0.97 12.44 -7.85
N GLN A 51 0.00 12.11 -7.00
CA GLN A 51 0.00 12.36 -5.56
C GLN A 51 0.39 11.12 -4.75
N ILE A 52 0.60 9.98 -5.42
CA ILE A 52 0.97 8.71 -4.81
C ILE A 52 2.49 8.52 -4.94
N TRP A 53 3.10 8.10 -3.83
CA TRP A 53 4.53 7.91 -3.71
C TRP A 53 4.86 6.51 -3.18
N THR A 54 5.69 5.77 -3.90
CA THR A 54 6.22 4.48 -3.48
C THR A 54 7.47 4.70 -2.63
N LEU A 55 7.49 4.14 -1.42
CA LEU A 55 8.67 4.19 -0.55
C LEU A 55 9.50 2.92 -0.71
N HIS A 56 10.76 3.06 -1.12
CA HIS A 56 11.71 1.96 -1.24
C HIS A 56 12.76 2.04 -0.15
N ARG A 57 12.89 1.01 0.68
CA ARG A 57 13.85 0.96 1.78
C ARG A 57 15.22 0.52 1.27
N GLU A 58 16.24 1.31 1.58
CA GLU A 58 17.62 1.04 1.21
C GLU A 58 18.38 0.24 2.28
N ASN A 59 19.54 -0.30 1.91
CA ASN A 59 20.38 -1.12 2.80
C ASN A 59 20.85 -0.38 4.06
N ASP A 60 20.96 0.94 4.01
CA ASP A 60 21.36 1.79 5.13
C ASP A 60 20.16 2.28 5.97
N GLY A 61 18.93 1.85 5.62
CA GLY A 61 17.70 2.22 6.29
C GLY A 61 17.08 3.54 5.82
N ALA A 62 17.71 4.26 4.90
CA ALA A 62 17.09 5.41 4.23
C ALA A 62 16.01 4.95 3.24
N TYR A 63 15.21 5.90 2.76
CA TYR A 63 14.18 5.64 1.76
C TYR A 63 14.44 6.39 0.47
N SER A 64 14.25 5.71 -0.67
CA SER A 64 13.99 6.35 -1.95
C SER A 64 12.48 6.54 -2.11
N ILE A 65 12.05 7.76 -2.44
CA ILE A 65 10.62 8.11 -2.54
C ILE A 65 10.29 8.36 -4.01
N GLU A 66 9.64 7.42 -4.68
CA GLU A 66 9.36 7.45 -6.12
C GLU A 66 7.91 7.85 -6.42
N ASN A 67 7.68 8.71 -7.41
CA ASN A 67 6.33 9.05 -7.81
C ASN A 67 5.67 7.93 -8.65
N LYS A 68 4.41 7.60 -8.36
CA LYS A 68 3.71 6.49 -9.01
C LYS A 68 3.45 6.71 -10.50
N LYS A 69 2.91 7.87 -10.87
CA LYS A 69 2.59 8.23 -12.26
C LYS A 69 3.86 8.35 -13.11
N TYR A 70 4.89 8.97 -12.54
CA TYR A 70 6.15 9.24 -13.23
C TYR A 70 7.23 8.26 -12.79
N ARG A 71 7.16 7.02 -13.29
CA ARG A 71 8.10 5.95 -12.93
C ARG A 71 9.56 6.37 -13.10
N GLY A 72 10.39 5.97 -12.15
CA GLY A 72 11.80 6.33 -12.02
C GLY A 72 12.06 7.68 -11.37
N HIS A 73 11.10 8.61 -11.36
CA HIS A 73 11.26 9.94 -10.76
C HIS A 73 11.22 9.89 -9.24
N ARG A 74 12.41 9.87 -8.64
CA ARG A 74 12.60 9.82 -7.18
C ARG A 74 12.85 11.21 -6.61
N LEU A 75 12.21 11.53 -5.49
CA LEU A 75 12.39 12.78 -4.75
C LEU A 75 13.88 12.99 -4.46
N ALA A 76 14.38 14.19 -4.74
CA ALA A 76 15.80 14.49 -4.72
C ALA A 76 16.06 15.92 -4.23
N LYS A 77 17.24 16.13 -3.64
CA LYS A 77 17.77 17.45 -3.32
C LYS A 77 19.21 17.56 -3.81
N TRP A 78 19.52 18.50 -4.70
CA TRP A 78 20.84 18.57 -5.36
C TRP A 78 21.62 19.86 -5.07
N GLY A 79 21.19 20.67 -4.10
CA GLY A 79 21.90 21.89 -3.74
C GLY A 79 21.54 22.42 -2.35
N ARG A 80 22.11 23.55 -1.95
CA ARG A 80 21.95 24.14 -0.60
C ARG A 80 20.68 24.96 -0.47
N GLU A 81 20.22 25.56 -1.55
CA GLU A 81 19.07 26.45 -1.51
C GLU A 81 17.77 25.68 -1.26
N ARG A 82 16.77 26.40 -0.78
CA ARG A 82 15.50 25.78 -0.35
C ARG A 82 14.70 25.16 -1.49
N ASP A 83 14.85 25.71 -2.69
CA ASP A 83 14.16 25.35 -3.94
C ASP A 83 14.97 24.37 -4.81
N GLU A 84 16.17 23.95 -4.37
CA GLU A 84 16.98 22.95 -5.06
C GLU A 84 16.56 21.52 -4.71
N VAL A 85 15.27 21.27 -4.89
CA VAL A 85 14.56 20.03 -4.58
C VAL A 85 13.56 19.73 -5.68
N GLY A 86 13.38 18.45 -5.99
CA GLY A 86 12.55 17.99 -7.08
C GLY A 86 12.47 16.48 -7.12
N THR A 87 12.35 15.95 -8.32
CA THR A 87 12.50 14.53 -8.62
C THR A 87 13.60 14.34 -9.66
N TYR A 88 14.19 13.15 -9.74
CA TYR A 88 15.15 12.84 -10.80
C TYR A 88 14.98 11.38 -11.25
N SER A 89 14.85 11.17 -12.56
CA SER A 89 14.47 9.86 -13.12
C SER A 89 15.61 8.96 -13.59
N LYS A 90 16.82 9.51 -13.74
CA LYS A 90 17.93 8.78 -14.35
C LYS A 90 18.69 7.94 -13.32
N LYS A 91 20.02 8.02 -13.28
CA LYS A 91 20.84 7.27 -12.34
C LYS A 91 20.43 7.57 -10.90
N LYS A 92 20.50 6.56 -10.04
CA LYS A 92 20.34 6.73 -8.59
C LYS A 92 21.55 7.39 -7.96
N TYR A 93 21.29 8.42 -7.17
CA TYR A 93 22.28 9.16 -6.40
C TYR A 93 21.85 9.24 -4.94
N ASP A 94 22.83 9.41 -4.05
CA ASP A 94 22.60 9.47 -2.59
C ASP A 94 21.75 10.68 -2.18
N ASP A 95 21.74 11.72 -3.02
CA ASP A 95 20.95 12.93 -2.83
C ASP A 95 19.44 12.72 -3.10
N GLN A 96 19.06 11.51 -3.50
CA GLN A 96 17.69 11.01 -3.65
C GLN A 96 17.24 10.11 -2.49
N LEU A 97 18.08 10.00 -1.45
CA LEU A 97 17.80 9.21 -0.26
C LEU A 97 17.37 10.09 0.90
N TRP A 98 16.35 9.64 1.63
CA TRP A 98 15.68 10.40 2.67
C TRP A 98 15.57 9.58 3.96
N ASN A 99 15.98 10.19 5.06
CA ASN A 99 15.73 9.66 6.40
C ASN A 99 14.38 10.16 6.89
N ILE A 100 13.54 9.23 7.34
CA ILE A 100 12.21 9.53 7.86
C ILE A 100 12.16 9.20 9.35
N SER A 101 11.73 10.15 10.17
CA SER A 101 11.63 10.00 11.61
C SER A 101 10.38 10.69 12.16
N GLY A 102 9.83 10.18 13.25
CA GLY A 102 8.57 10.68 13.80
C GLY A 102 7.57 9.56 14.06
N ASN A 103 6.28 9.89 14.06
CA ASN A 103 5.20 8.95 14.31
C ASN A 103 3.88 9.44 13.69
N ASP A 104 2.87 8.57 13.62
CA ASP A 104 1.56 8.87 13.02
C ASP A 104 0.73 9.92 13.78
N ARG A 105 1.07 10.22 15.03
CA ARG A 105 0.35 11.22 15.83
C ARG A 105 0.82 12.64 15.54
N ASP A 106 2.12 12.84 15.46
CA ASP A 106 2.76 14.15 15.31
C ASP A 106 3.22 14.43 13.86
N GLY A 107 3.17 13.41 13.01
CA GLY A 107 3.73 13.44 11.67
C GLY A 107 5.24 13.21 11.65
N TYR A 108 5.73 12.98 10.44
CA TYR A 108 7.09 12.61 10.13
C TYR A 108 7.91 13.79 9.63
N GLU A 109 9.16 13.87 10.07
CA GLU A 109 10.21 14.68 9.46
C GLU A 109 10.88 13.86 8.36
N ILE A 110 10.97 14.45 7.17
CA ILE A 110 11.61 13.85 5.99
C ILE A 110 12.87 14.66 5.71
N SER A 111 14.03 14.11 6.02
CA SER A 111 15.33 14.80 5.88
C SER A 111 16.19 14.13 4.82
N ASN A 112 16.93 14.93 4.04
CA ASN A 112 17.79 14.38 3.01
C ASN A 112 19.07 13.78 3.63
N GLN A 113 19.55 12.65 3.08
CA GLN A 113 20.71 11.95 3.60
C GLN A 113 22.03 12.68 3.32
N VAL A 114 22.23 13.22 2.12
CA VAL A 114 23.45 13.96 1.75
C VAL A 114 23.44 15.36 2.33
N TRP A 115 22.29 16.04 2.24
CA TRP A 115 22.10 17.38 2.76
C TRP A 115 21.53 17.31 4.18
N SER A 116 22.35 16.85 5.11
CA SER A 116 21.97 16.69 6.53
C SER A 116 21.31 17.95 7.08
N ASN A 117 20.27 17.79 7.89
CA ASN A 117 19.44 18.86 8.46
C ASN A 117 18.60 19.66 7.44
N HIS A 118 18.54 19.28 6.17
CA HIS A 118 17.56 19.83 5.24
C HIS A 118 16.30 18.96 5.24
N PHE A 119 15.20 19.55 5.72
CA PHE A 119 13.91 18.87 5.89
C PHE A 119 12.91 19.32 4.84
N LEU A 120 12.20 18.38 4.23
CA LEU A 120 11.08 18.67 3.35
C LEU A 120 10.03 19.51 4.12
N THR A 121 9.68 20.68 3.61
CA THR A 121 8.86 21.66 4.34
C THR A 121 7.94 22.43 3.38
N LYS A 122 6.70 22.70 3.82
CA LYS A 122 5.77 23.67 3.22
C LYS A 122 5.84 24.98 4.02
N TRP A 123 5.91 26.14 3.37
CA TRP A 123 6.07 27.43 4.06
C TRP A 123 5.19 28.58 3.56
N GLY A 124 4.40 28.37 2.52
CA GLY A 124 3.47 29.37 1.98
C GLY A 124 2.16 28.73 1.55
N ASP A 125 1.35 29.43 0.79
CA ASP A 125 0.01 28.97 0.40
C ASP A 125 0.03 28.39 -1.02
N ASP A 126 0.94 28.86 -1.87
CA ASP A 126 1.04 28.41 -3.24
C ASP A 126 1.52 26.96 -3.33
N ASN A 127 1.10 26.26 -4.39
CA ASN A 127 1.48 24.87 -4.65
C ASN A 127 3.00 24.66 -4.69
N LYS A 128 3.75 25.71 -5.05
CA LYS A 128 5.21 25.70 -5.17
C LYS A 128 5.94 26.25 -3.94
N ASP A 129 5.22 26.71 -2.91
CA ASP A 129 5.82 27.22 -1.67
C ASP A 129 6.26 26.10 -0.74
N MET A 130 6.99 25.14 -1.29
CA MET A 130 7.56 24.00 -0.60
C MET A 130 8.96 23.72 -1.11
N GLY A 131 9.71 22.99 -0.31
CA GLY A 131 11.05 22.57 -0.68
C GLY A 131 11.75 21.97 0.52
N THR A 132 13.01 22.33 0.73
CA THR A 132 13.74 21.92 1.93
C THR A 132 14.24 23.10 2.72
N ILE A 133 14.15 23.05 4.05
CA ILE A 133 14.67 24.10 4.94
C ILE A 133 15.74 23.50 5.84
N TYR A 134 16.88 24.19 5.94
CA TYR A 134 17.94 23.85 6.89
C TYR A 134 17.43 24.05 8.33
N ASN A 135 17.51 23.01 9.17
CA ASN A 135 16.86 22.94 10.48
C ASN A 135 15.35 23.23 10.42
N GLY A 136 14.71 22.92 9.29
CA GLY A 136 13.27 23.01 9.12
C GLY A 136 12.53 22.07 10.08
N ARG A 137 11.27 22.37 10.35
CA ARG A 137 10.37 21.55 11.18
C ARG A 137 9.14 21.08 10.42
N GLY A 138 9.25 20.96 9.09
CA GLY A 138 8.17 20.47 8.26
C GLY A 138 7.76 19.05 8.68
N ARG A 139 6.48 18.89 9.02
CA ARG A 139 5.88 17.61 9.39
C ARG A 139 4.98 17.14 8.26
N TRP A 140 5.00 15.84 8.01
CA TRP A 140 4.21 15.20 6.96
C TRP A 140 3.55 13.94 7.52
N MET A 141 2.26 13.77 7.25
CA MET A 141 1.62 12.48 7.41
C MET A 141 1.99 11.62 6.20
N ILE A 142 2.36 10.36 6.45
CA ILE A 142 2.67 9.38 5.42
C ILE A 142 1.67 8.25 5.58
N THR A 143 0.58 8.32 4.82
CA THR A 143 -0.57 7.43 4.99
C THR A 143 -0.57 6.39 3.87
N PRO A 144 -0.67 5.09 4.17
CA PRO A 144 -0.83 4.06 3.13
C PRO A 144 -2.02 4.36 2.23
N VAL A 145 -1.88 4.14 0.91
CA VAL A 145 -3.02 4.27 -0.01
C VAL A 145 -4.12 3.24 0.31
N PHE A 146 -3.72 2.06 0.77
CA PHE A 146 -4.63 1.01 1.25
C PHE A 146 -4.36 0.74 2.73
N SER A 147 -5.41 0.74 3.52
CA SER A 147 -5.36 0.28 4.90
C SER A 147 -6.14 -1.02 5.07
N ARG A 148 -5.70 -1.86 6.01
CA ARG A 148 -6.41 -3.08 6.38
C ARG A 148 -7.81 -2.72 6.84
N GLY A 149 -8.83 -3.23 6.15
CA GLY A 149 -10.20 -3.28 6.61
C GLY A 149 -10.49 -4.61 7.30
N ASP A 150 -11.71 -5.11 7.14
CA ASP A 150 -12.14 -6.34 7.78
C ASP A 150 -11.69 -7.58 6.98
N VAL A 151 -11.46 -8.68 7.70
CA VAL A 151 -11.25 -10.01 7.09
C VAL A 151 -12.45 -10.87 7.47
N THR A 152 -13.18 -11.37 6.48
CA THR A 152 -14.32 -12.26 6.69
C THR A 152 -14.07 -13.62 6.08
N TRP A 153 -14.59 -14.66 6.74
CA TRP A 153 -14.51 -16.04 6.29
C TRP A 153 -15.91 -16.56 5.98
N HIS A 154 -16.10 -17.09 4.78
CA HIS A 154 -17.33 -17.72 4.34
C HIS A 154 -17.11 -19.23 4.20
N LYS A 155 -17.78 -20.01 5.03
CA LYS A 155 -17.77 -21.47 4.90
C LYS A 155 -18.50 -21.87 3.60
N LEU A 156 -17.77 -22.46 2.66
CA LEU A 156 -18.32 -22.97 1.40
C LEU A 156 -18.82 -24.41 1.53
N LEU A 157 -18.06 -25.25 2.22
CA LEU A 157 -18.40 -26.66 2.40
C LEU A 157 -17.93 -27.16 3.77
N ALA A 158 -18.80 -27.89 4.47
CA ALA A 158 -18.48 -28.63 5.68
C ALA A 158 -18.70 -30.11 5.46
N ILE A 159 -17.69 -30.91 5.78
CA ILE A 159 -17.70 -32.36 5.60
C ILE A 159 -17.18 -33.03 6.84
N ASP A 160 -18.02 -33.90 7.39
CA ASP A 160 -17.62 -34.84 8.42
C ASP A 160 -17.28 -36.19 7.78
N ASN A 161 -15.99 -36.49 7.65
CA ASN A 161 -15.50 -37.81 7.22
C ASN A 161 -14.96 -38.63 8.41
N ARG A 162 -15.43 -38.37 9.64
CA ARG A 162 -15.01 -39.11 10.84
C ARG A 162 -15.65 -40.49 10.95
N HIS A 163 -16.89 -40.61 10.47
CA HIS A 163 -17.71 -41.81 10.66
C HIS A 163 -17.78 -42.70 9.40
N GLY A 164 -17.00 -42.39 8.37
CA GLY A 164 -16.92 -43.17 7.14
C GLY A 164 -15.98 -44.38 7.25
N ILE A 165 -16.05 -45.26 6.25
CA ILE A 165 -15.01 -46.26 5.95
C ILE A 165 -13.67 -45.53 5.75
N ASP A 166 -12.53 -46.19 6.02
CA ASP A 166 -11.18 -45.60 5.96
C ASP A 166 -10.77 -45.24 4.52
N MET A 167 -11.47 -44.26 3.93
CA MET A 167 -11.35 -43.83 2.55
C MET A 167 -11.31 -42.31 2.46
N THR A 168 -10.41 -41.83 1.61
CA THR A 168 -10.39 -40.44 1.17
C THR A 168 -11.59 -40.19 0.26
N ILE A 169 -12.31 -39.10 0.51
CA ILE A 169 -13.39 -38.65 -0.36
C ILE A 169 -12.93 -37.45 -1.18
N GLU A 170 -13.36 -37.39 -2.44
CA GLU A 170 -13.07 -36.26 -3.33
C GLU A 170 -14.32 -35.39 -3.46
N ARG A 171 -14.12 -34.07 -3.39
CA ARG A 171 -15.20 -33.09 -3.47
C ARG A 171 -14.79 -31.91 -4.31
N GLU A 172 -15.58 -31.65 -5.32
CA GLU A 172 -15.44 -30.48 -6.16
C GLU A 172 -16.09 -29.28 -5.47
N VAL A 173 -15.36 -28.17 -5.37
CA VAL A 173 -15.85 -26.92 -4.80
C VAL A 173 -15.46 -25.77 -5.71
N SER A 174 -16.44 -24.92 -6.00
CA SER A 174 -16.23 -23.63 -6.67
C SER A 174 -16.03 -22.52 -5.65
N TYR A 175 -15.05 -21.66 -5.89
CA TYR A 175 -14.73 -20.50 -5.06
C TYR A 175 -14.21 -19.36 -5.91
N ASN A 176 -14.27 -18.14 -5.36
CA ASN A 176 -13.81 -16.95 -6.05
C ASN A 176 -12.34 -16.66 -5.74
N ILE A 177 -11.60 -16.26 -6.76
CA ILE A 177 -10.24 -15.73 -6.65
C ILE A 177 -10.18 -14.39 -7.39
N GLY A 178 -9.44 -13.44 -6.83
CA GLY A 178 -9.13 -12.17 -7.49
C GLY A 178 -9.53 -10.99 -6.62
N TYR A 179 -9.84 -9.85 -7.22
CA TYR A 179 -10.30 -8.68 -6.47
C TYR A 179 -11.49 -7.99 -7.13
N LYS A 180 -12.23 -7.25 -6.30
CA LYS A 180 -13.35 -6.40 -6.71
C LYS A 180 -13.29 -5.07 -5.97
N SER A 181 -13.32 -3.97 -6.71
CA SER A 181 -13.48 -2.63 -6.14
C SER A 181 -14.95 -2.23 -6.11
N SER A 182 -15.34 -1.47 -5.08
CA SER A 182 -16.63 -0.76 -5.06
C SER A 182 -16.72 0.32 -6.14
N ASN A 183 -15.58 0.87 -6.55
CA ASN A 183 -15.46 1.88 -7.60
C ASN A 183 -14.32 1.53 -8.58
N PRO A 184 -14.63 1.03 -9.78
CA PRO A 184 -13.62 0.58 -10.75
C PRO A 184 -12.65 1.67 -11.20
N ALA A 185 -13.08 2.95 -11.26
CA ALA A 185 -12.24 4.06 -11.68
C ALA A 185 -11.10 4.36 -10.69
N HIS A 186 -11.28 4.02 -9.41
CA HIS A 186 -10.22 4.12 -8.39
C HIS A 186 -9.40 2.82 -8.28
N ALA A 187 -9.90 1.72 -8.83
CA ALA A 187 -9.19 0.44 -8.88
C ALA A 187 -8.06 0.46 -9.91
N SER A 188 -8.22 1.18 -11.03
CA SER A 188 -7.20 1.32 -12.09
C SER A 188 -5.94 2.07 -11.64
N ILE A 189 -6.05 2.94 -10.62
CA ILE A 189 -4.91 3.60 -9.94
C ILE A 189 -3.96 2.57 -9.28
N THR A 190 -4.41 1.31 -9.18
CA THR A 190 -3.89 0.33 -8.22
C THR A 190 -3.70 -1.04 -8.84
N THR A 191 -2.56 -1.29 -9.47
CA THR A 191 -2.17 -2.68 -9.78
C THR A 191 -0.70 -3.00 -9.57
N LYS A 192 -0.52 -4.25 -9.12
CA LYS A 192 0.66 -5.11 -8.95
C LYS A 192 1.48 -5.04 -7.65
N ARG A 193 1.81 -3.87 -7.09
CA ARG A 193 2.64 -3.80 -5.84
C ARG A 193 1.87 -3.44 -4.57
N ASN A 194 0.89 -2.55 -4.66
CA ASN A 194 0.27 -1.91 -3.50
C ASN A 194 -0.57 -2.84 -2.62
N MET A 195 -1.19 -3.86 -3.23
CA MET A 195 -1.95 -4.86 -2.48
C MET A 195 -1.04 -5.99 -1.99
N SER A 196 0.06 -6.30 -2.71
CA SER A 196 0.96 -7.41 -2.34
C SER A 196 1.54 -7.20 -0.96
N SER A 197 1.91 -5.97 -0.64
CA SER A 197 2.51 -5.59 0.63
C SER A 197 1.52 -5.77 1.80
N VAL A 198 0.33 -5.14 1.72
CA VAL A 198 -0.75 -5.33 2.70
C VAL A 198 -1.16 -6.81 2.79
N VAL A 199 -1.19 -7.53 1.66
CA VAL A 199 -1.50 -8.97 1.59
C VAL A 199 -0.40 -9.82 2.24
N GLU A 200 0.87 -9.49 2.06
CA GLU A 200 2.03 -10.15 2.67
C GLU A 200 2.00 -9.98 4.19
N SER A 201 1.63 -8.80 4.68
CA SER A 201 1.49 -8.51 6.12
C SER A 201 0.35 -9.29 6.79
N LEU A 202 -0.61 -9.79 6.00
CA LEU A 202 -1.80 -10.49 6.48
C LEU A 202 -1.59 -12.00 6.67
N CYS A 203 -0.34 -12.50 6.58
CA CYS A 203 0.00 -13.94 6.66
C CYS A 203 -0.82 -14.80 5.70
N LEU A 204 -1.16 -14.23 4.55
CA LEU A 204 -1.97 -14.84 3.52
C LEU A 204 -1.13 -15.91 2.83
N GLY A 205 -1.53 -17.18 2.95
CA GLY A 205 -0.78 -18.31 2.41
C GLY A 205 -0.37 -18.11 0.93
N GLY A 206 0.65 -18.85 0.47
CA GLY A 206 1.32 -18.60 -0.82
C GLY A 206 0.41 -18.58 -2.07
N SER A 207 -0.81 -19.13 -1.99
CA SER A 207 -1.84 -19.03 -3.03
C SER A 207 -2.31 -17.58 -3.25
N ILE A 208 -2.44 -16.75 -2.21
CA ILE A 208 -2.92 -15.37 -2.33
C ILE A 208 -1.90 -14.49 -3.04
N GLN A 209 -0.63 -14.57 -2.66
CA GLN A 209 0.44 -13.82 -3.33
C GLN A 209 0.44 -14.08 -4.83
N SER A 210 0.24 -15.34 -5.23
CA SER A 210 0.15 -15.73 -6.64
C SER A 210 -1.12 -15.22 -7.32
N SER A 211 -2.26 -15.25 -6.63
CA SER A 211 -3.55 -14.79 -7.14
C SER A 211 -3.59 -13.28 -7.31
N VAL A 212 -3.17 -12.51 -6.30
CA VAL A 212 -3.04 -11.05 -6.36
C VAL A 212 -2.02 -10.66 -7.45
N GLY A 213 -0.92 -11.41 -7.57
CA GLY A 213 0.09 -11.21 -8.62
C GLY A 213 -0.43 -11.42 -10.05
N ASN A 214 -1.38 -12.36 -10.25
CA ASN A 214 -1.96 -12.71 -11.55
C ASN A 214 -3.22 -11.89 -11.90
N SER A 215 -4.05 -11.54 -10.92
CA SER A 215 -5.29 -10.75 -11.08
C SER A 215 -5.00 -9.29 -11.44
N ALA A 216 -3.79 -8.81 -11.15
CA ALA A 216 -3.35 -7.42 -11.27
C ALA A 216 -2.87 -6.98 -12.66
N THR A 217 -3.29 -7.66 -13.75
CA THR A 217 -2.88 -7.33 -15.13
C THR A 217 -3.97 -6.66 -15.95
N THR A 218 -5.19 -6.50 -15.41
CA THR A 218 -6.31 -5.86 -16.11
C THR A 218 -7.00 -4.88 -15.17
N ASP A 219 -7.25 -3.66 -15.65
CA ASP A 219 -7.89 -2.54 -14.92
C ASP A 219 -9.37 -2.78 -14.53
N GLU A 220 -9.81 -4.03 -14.56
CA GLU A 220 -11.19 -4.46 -14.31
C GLU A 220 -11.27 -5.35 -13.08
N ASN A 221 -12.47 -5.45 -12.49
CA ASN A 221 -12.76 -6.43 -11.45
C ASN A 221 -12.46 -7.84 -11.99
N THR A 222 -11.46 -8.51 -11.43
CA THR A 222 -10.91 -9.77 -11.94
C THR A 222 -11.36 -10.97 -11.12
N VAL A 223 -12.54 -10.90 -10.49
CA VAL A 223 -13.08 -12.04 -9.76
C VAL A 223 -13.39 -13.17 -10.74
N ILE A 224 -12.61 -14.24 -10.65
CA ILE A 224 -12.77 -15.46 -11.43
C ILE A 224 -13.26 -16.54 -10.49
N GLU A 225 -14.29 -17.26 -10.91
CA GLU A 225 -14.70 -18.49 -10.25
C GLU A 225 -13.75 -19.62 -10.66
N LYS A 226 -13.13 -20.26 -9.67
CA LYS A 226 -12.30 -21.44 -9.86
C LYS A 226 -12.98 -22.63 -9.21
N THR A 227 -12.97 -23.74 -9.91
CA THR A 227 -13.44 -25.03 -9.41
C THR A 227 -12.25 -25.93 -9.16
N GLU A 228 -12.16 -26.52 -7.97
CA GLU A 228 -11.07 -27.42 -7.60
C GLU A 228 -11.61 -28.65 -6.88
N THR A 229 -10.98 -29.80 -7.13
CA THR A 229 -11.31 -31.05 -6.43
C THR A 229 -10.40 -31.22 -5.23
N PHE A 230 -10.99 -31.23 -4.05
CA PHE A 230 -10.31 -31.42 -2.78
C PHE A 230 -10.36 -32.86 -2.32
N LYS A 231 -9.21 -33.39 -1.88
CA LYS A 231 -9.07 -34.73 -1.30
C LYS A 231 -9.16 -34.66 0.22
N ILE A 232 -10.26 -35.16 0.77
CA ILE A 232 -10.54 -35.13 2.20
C ILE A 232 -10.25 -36.50 2.76
N ARG A 233 -9.25 -36.59 3.64
CA ARG A 233 -8.80 -37.85 4.21
C ARG A 233 -9.89 -38.51 5.06
N SER A 234 -9.75 -39.80 5.28
CA SER A 234 -10.56 -40.51 6.26
C SER A 234 -10.29 -39.97 7.67
N ARG A 235 -11.29 -40.09 8.54
CA ARG A 235 -11.20 -39.72 9.97
C ARG A 235 -10.95 -38.23 10.21
N THR A 236 -11.22 -37.37 9.23
CA THR A 236 -11.11 -35.91 9.38
C THR A 236 -12.49 -35.25 9.31
N ASP A 237 -12.66 -34.17 10.06
CA ASP A 237 -13.75 -33.21 9.89
C ASP A 237 -13.12 -31.95 9.26
N PHE A 238 -13.72 -31.46 8.18
CA PHE A 238 -13.03 -30.63 7.21
C PHE A 238 -13.92 -29.50 6.68
N TRP A 239 -13.41 -28.26 6.68
CA TRP A 239 -14.10 -27.07 6.18
C TRP A 239 -13.33 -26.42 5.03
N ILE A 240 -14.01 -26.19 3.91
CA ILE A 240 -13.50 -25.33 2.83
C ILE A 240 -14.08 -23.94 3.07
N CYS A 241 -13.23 -22.96 3.36
CA CYS A 241 -13.62 -21.59 3.66
C CYS A 241 -13.09 -20.65 2.54
N GLN A 242 -13.88 -19.64 2.17
CA GLN A 242 -13.47 -18.53 1.32
C GLN A 242 -13.16 -17.33 2.21
N ARG A 243 -11.93 -16.83 2.14
CA ARG A 243 -11.53 -15.59 2.79
C ARG A 243 -11.85 -14.41 1.88
N VAL A 244 -12.38 -13.34 2.47
CA VAL A 244 -12.54 -12.05 1.82
C VAL A 244 -11.82 -11.01 2.68
N VAL A 245 -10.81 -10.38 2.10
CA VAL A 245 -10.07 -9.28 2.74
C VAL A 245 -10.59 -7.98 2.16
N GLU A 246 -11.11 -7.10 3.01
CA GLU A 246 -11.47 -5.74 2.64
C GLU A 246 -10.30 -4.80 2.90
N LEU A 247 -9.92 -4.02 1.90
CA LEU A 247 -8.96 -2.93 1.99
C LEU A 247 -9.72 -1.62 1.84
N LYS A 248 -9.47 -0.67 2.74
CA LYS A 248 -10.04 0.68 2.67
C LYS A 248 -9.09 1.56 1.88
N VAL A 249 -9.64 2.31 0.93
CA VAL A 249 -8.87 3.26 0.12
C VAL A 249 -8.72 4.57 0.89
N TYR A 250 -7.54 5.19 0.80
CA TYR A 250 -7.22 6.46 1.45
C TYR A 250 -8.30 7.52 1.19
N ASP A 251 -8.84 8.09 2.27
CA ASP A 251 -9.74 9.25 2.28
C ASP A 251 -10.98 9.10 1.37
N THR A 252 -11.44 7.86 1.16
CA THR A 252 -12.70 7.58 0.46
C THR A 252 -13.55 6.58 1.24
N SER A 253 -14.81 6.45 0.83
CA SER A 253 -15.69 5.35 1.27
C SER A 253 -15.47 4.06 0.46
N ASP A 254 -14.52 4.05 -0.47
CA ASP A 254 -14.31 2.93 -1.36
C ASP A 254 -13.57 1.78 -0.68
N THR A 255 -13.88 0.58 -1.12
CA THR A 255 -13.28 -0.65 -0.63
C THR A 255 -12.84 -1.53 -1.78
N VAL A 256 -11.69 -2.19 -1.59
CA VAL A 256 -11.25 -3.28 -2.46
C VAL A 256 -11.39 -4.57 -1.69
N ARG A 257 -12.13 -5.53 -2.25
CA ARG A 257 -12.26 -6.88 -1.70
C ARG A 257 -11.37 -7.83 -2.46
N ILE A 258 -10.51 -8.54 -1.75
CA ILE A 258 -9.67 -9.60 -2.28
C ILE A 258 -10.29 -10.94 -1.86
N TYR A 259 -10.50 -11.82 -2.83
CA TYR A 259 -11.09 -13.13 -2.66
C TYR A 259 -10.02 -14.21 -2.73
N ASP A 260 -10.05 -15.14 -1.78
CA ASP A 260 -9.20 -16.33 -1.73
C ASP A 260 -9.96 -17.51 -1.09
N SER A 261 -9.48 -18.74 -1.26
CA SER A 261 -9.97 -19.88 -0.51
C SER A 261 -8.85 -20.63 0.21
N GLU A 262 -9.19 -21.18 1.38
CA GLU A 262 -8.27 -21.95 2.19
C GLU A 262 -8.93 -23.24 2.71
N LEU A 263 -8.10 -24.27 2.82
CA LEU A 263 -8.44 -25.61 3.29
C LEU A 263 -8.18 -25.68 4.81
N ILE A 264 -9.23 -25.64 5.65
CA ILE A 264 -9.12 -25.68 7.11
C ILE A 264 -9.70 -26.98 7.71
N VAL A 265 -8.91 -27.72 8.49
CA VAL A 265 -9.35 -28.93 9.21
C VAL A 265 -10.05 -28.52 10.52
N ASN A 266 -11.21 -29.11 10.82
CA ASN A 266 -12.02 -28.75 11.99
C ASN A 266 -11.22 -28.95 13.29
N GLY A 267 -11.06 -27.87 14.06
CA GLY A 267 -10.22 -27.79 15.26
C GLY A 267 -9.43 -26.47 15.35
N SER A 268 -9.18 -25.83 14.21
CA SER A 268 -8.84 -24.40 14.09
C SER A 268 -10.04 -23.75 13.43
N GLU A 269 -10.82 -22.98 14.18
CA GLU A 269 -11.98 -22.26 13.66
C GLU A 269 -11.56 -21.41 12.46
N CYS A 270 -12.46 -21.17 11.48
CA CYS A 270 -12.23 -20.15 10.43
C CYS A 270 -12.27 -18.73 11.05
N GLU A 271 -11.63 -18.56 12.20
CA GLU A 271 -11.68 -17.41 13.09
C GLU A 271 -10.25 -16.95 13.40
N TYR A 272 -9.98 -15.71 12.99
CA TYR A 272 -8.86 -14.83 13.35
C TYR A 272 -7.43 -15.21 12.91
N CYS A 273 -6.90 -14.41 11.97
CA CYS A 273 -5.50 -13.99 11.92
C CYS A 273 -5.37 -12.56 12.46
#